data_AF-A0A842UQR6-F1
#
_entry.id   AF-A0A842UQR6-F1
#
_cell.length_a   1.000
_cell.length_b   1.000
_cell.length_c   1.000
_cell.angle_alpha   90.00
_cell.angle_beta   90.00
_cell.angle_gamma   90.00
#
_symmetry.space_group_name_H-M   'P 1'
#
loop_
_entity.id
_entity.type
_entity.pdbx_description
1 polymer ?
#
loop_
_entity_poly.entity_id
_entity_poly.type
_entity_poly.pdbx_seq_one_letter_code
_entity_poly.pdbx_strand_id
1 'polypeptide(L)'
;MVRIHRSVNIILLIVAAFILMTWVFSGTTTGYVGYKLNSEQAKCRFMSADDMSNEIKDIDLCCYEIQKMITCEEIDSSEEYDYICYNLKEGNKYYLNSKAFNYCIKEEYDVAAN
;
A
#
# COMPACT_ATOMS: atom_id res chain seq x y z
N MET A 1 39.94 24.94 44.12
CA MET A 1 39.55 25.07 42.69
C MET A 1 39.69 23.77 41.88
N VAL A 2 40.81 23.04 41.93
CA VAL A 2 41.06 21.85 41.08
C VAL A 2 40.03 20.71 41.23
N ARG A 3 39.52 20.44 42.45
CA ARG A 3 38.50 19.40 42.68
C ARG A 3 37.14 19.73 42.05
N ILE A 4 36.76 21.01 42.01
CA ILE A 4 35.48 21.46 41.46
C ILE A 4 35.49 21.30 39.93
N HIS A 5 36.59 21.68 39.27
CA HIS A 5 36.75 21.46 37.82
C HIS A 5 36.69 19.99 37.41
N ARG A 6 37.24 19.08 38.23
CA ARG A 6 37.14 17.63 37.96
C ARG A 6 35.69 17.12 38.03
N SER A 7 34.93 17.52 39.06
CA SER A 7 33.54 17.09 39.20
C SER A 7 32.64 17.62 38.08
N VAL A 8 32.84 18.87 37.67
CA VAL A 8 32.07 19.48 36.57
C VAL A 8 32.33 18.76 35.24
N ASN A 9 33.60 18.44 34.93
CA ASN A 9 33.94 17.72 33.70
C ASN A 9 33.36 16.30 33.66
N ILE A 10 33.29 15.61 34.81
CA ILE A 10 32.70 14.26 34.89
C ILE A 10 31.20 14.31 34.62
N ILE A 11 30.49 15.28 35.21
CA ILE A 11 29.04 15.45 35.00
C ILE A 11 28.76 15.78 33.53
N LEU A 12 29.56 16.65 32.91
CA LEU A 12 29.41 16.98 31.49
C LEU A 12 29.58 15.76 30.58
N LEU A 13 30.51 14.87 30.92
CA LEU A 13 30.78 13.65 30.15
C LEU A 13 29.61 12.65 30.23
N ILE A 14 28.98 12.54 31.41
CA ILE A 14 27.80 11.70 31.61
C ILE A 14 26.61 12.23 30.81
N VAL A 15 26.37 13.55 30.83
CA VAL A 15 25.28 14.17 30.06
C VAL A 15 25.50 14.00 28.56
N ALA A 16 26.73 14.18 28.08
CA ALA A 16 27.06 13.95 26.67
C ALA A 16 26.85 12.50 26.25
N ALA A 17 27.23 11.53 27.09
CA ALA A 17 27.00 10.11 26.83
C ALA A 17 25.51 9.76 26.77
N PHE A 18 24.69 10.38 27.64
CA PHE A 18 23.25 10.16 27.65
C PHE A 18 22.56 10.68 26.37
N ILE A 19 22.97 11.87 25.90
CA ILE A 19 22.45 12.43 24.64
C ILE A 19 22.87 11.59 23.43
N LEU A 20 24.07 11.01 23.44
CA LEU A 20 24.49 10.09 22.36
C LEU A 20 23.70 8.79 22.37
N MET A 21 23.32 8.26 23.54
CA MET A 21 22.45 7.08 23.60
C MET A 21 21.07 7.34 23.00
N THR A 22 20.46 8.51 23.21
CA THR A 22 19.10 8.77 22.69
C THR A 22 19.04 8.76 21.16
N TRP A 23 20.14 9.07 20.46
CA TRP A 23 20.24 9.00 19.00
C TRP A 23 20.43 7.57 18.48
N VAL A 24 21.07 6.70 19.25
CA VAL A 24 21.28 5.29 18.87
C VAL A 24 20.01 4.46 19.07
N PHE A 25 19.15 4.84 20.02
CA PHE A 25 17.90 4.13 20.34
C PHE A 25 16.63 4.74 19.75
N SER A 26 16.72 5.84 18.99
CA SER A 26 15.63 6.29 18.12
C SER A 26 15.50 5.35 16.93
N GLY A 27 15.11 4.10 17.21
CA GLY A 27 14.65 3.15 16.22
C GLY A 27 13.43 3.75 15.55
N THR A 28 13.54 4.06 14.26
CA THR A 28 12.39 4.32 13.42
C THR A 28 11.54 3.06 13.43
N THR A 29 10.44 3.06 14.16
CA THR A 29 9.41 2.03 14.05
C THR A 29 8.72 2.22 12.71
N THR A 30 9.40 1.85 11.62
CA THR A 30 8.76 1.64 10.33
C THR A 30 8.00 0.34 10.47
N GLY A 31 6.75 0.45 10.94
CA GLY A 31 5.81 -0.66 10.96
C GLY A 31 5.50 -1.04 9.52
N TYR A 32 6.20 -2.04 8.99
CA TYR A 32 5.79 -2.69 7.75
C TYR A 32 4.61 -3.60 8.08
N VAL A 33 3.39 -3.12 7.84
CA VAL A 33 2.21 -3.99 7.88
C VAL A 33 2.20 -4.79 6.59
N GLY A 34 3.02 -5.84 6.56
CA GLY A 34 3.01 -6.82 5.49
C GLY A 34 1.76 -7.68 5.62
N TYR A 35 0.62 -7.24 5.10
CA TYR A 35 -0.48 -8.14 4.83
C TYR A 35 0.00 -9.14 3.78
N LYS A 36 0.25 -10.39 4.18
CA LYS A 36 0.29 -11.51 3.24
C LYS A 36 -1.12 -11.64 2.67
N LEU A 37 -1.41 -10.89 1.61
CA LEU A 37 -2.58 -11.09 0.78
C LEU A 37 -2.41 -12.47 0.13
N ASN A 38 -3.20 -13.43 0.60
CA ASN A 38 -3.31 -14.73 -0.03
C ASN A 38 -3.98 -14.49 -1.40
N SER A 39 -3.21 -14.54 -2.49
CA SER A 39 -3.69 -14.23 -3.85
C SER A 39 -4.75 -15.22 -4.34
N GLU A 40 -4.91 -16.37 -3.68
CA GLU A 40 -5.95 -17.37 -3.95
C GLU A 40 -7.39 -16.83 -3.90
N GLN A 41 -7.59 -15.63 -3.35
CA GLN A 41 -8.90 -14.99 -3.25
C GLN A 41 -8.99 -13.64 -3.98
N ALA A 42 -7.94 -13.22 -4.70
CA ALA A 42 -8.03 -12.05 -5.57
C ALA A 42 -8.93 -12.40 -6.76
N LYS A 43 -9.92 -11.54 -7.02
CA LYS A 43 -10.88 -11.72 -8.12
C LYS A 43 -10.91 -10.48 -8.98
N CYS A 44 -10.86 -10.71 -10.28
CA CYS A 44 -10.97 -9.67 -11.29
C CYS A 44 -11.93 -10.12 -12.39
N ARG A 45 -12.77 -9.20 -12.86
CA ARG A 45 -13.74 -9.48 -13.91
C ARG A 45 -13.76 -8.34 -14.91
N PHE A 46 -13.67 -8.67 -16.19
CA PHE A 46 -13.80 -7.73 -17.29
C PHE A 46 -15.20 -7.77 -17.86
N MET A 47 -15.78 -6.61 -18.09
CA MET A 47 -17.06 -6.42 -18.75
C MET A 47 -16.88 -5.45 -19.92
N SER A 48 -17.10 -5.95 -21.13
CA SER A 48 -17.11 -5.13 -22.33
C SER A 48 -18.51 -4.55 -22.57
N ALA A 49 -18.60 -3.52 -23.40
CA ALA A 49 -19.88 -2.92 -23.79
C ALA A 49 -20.80 -3.90 -24.54
N ASP A 50 -20.21 -4.84 -25.29
CA ASP A 50 -20.92 -5.75 -26.19
C ASP A 50 -20.98 -7.22 -25.72
N ASP A 51 -20.32 -7.58 -24.60
CA ASP A 51 -20.21 -8.99 -24.19
C ASP A 51 -20.16 -9.20 -22.66
N MET A 52 -20.61 -10.38 -22.23
CA MET A 52 -20.77 -10.75 -20.83
C MET A 52 -19.43 -10.89 -20.09
N SER A 53 -19.52 -10.66 -18.78
CA SER A 53 -18.46 -10.76 -17.79
C SER A 53 -17.57 -11.99 -17.93
N ASN A 54 -16.29 -11.77 -18.23
CA ASN A 54 -15.28 -12.82 -18.12
C ASN A 54 -14.43 -12.58 -16.87
N GLU A 55 -14.39 -13.58 -15.99
CA GLU A 55 -13.48 -13.58 -14.85
C GLU A 55 -12.04 -13.79 -15.35
N ILE A 56 -11.17 -12.83 -15.04
CA ILE A 56 -9.74 -12.90 -15.33
C ILE A 56 -9.08 -13.60 -14.15
N LYS A 57 -8.66 -14.86 -14.36
CA LYS A 57 -7.97 -15.66 -13.35
C LYS A 57 -6.51 -15.22 -13.11
N ASP A 58 -5.92 -14.57 -14.11
CA ASP A 58 -4.56 -14.03 -14.03
C ASP A 58 -4.62 -12.58 -13.51
N ILE A 59 -4.28 -12.43 -12.24
CA ILE A 59 -4.36 -11.13 -11.56
C ILE A 59 -3.31 -10.16 -12.07
N ASP A 60 -2.13 -10.64 -12.50
CA ASP A 60 -1.10 -9.78 -13.08
C ASP A 60 -1.59 -9.16 -14.40
N LEU A 61 -2.20 -9.98 -15.26
CA LEU A 61 -2.82 -9.50 -16.49
C LEU A 61 -3.93 -8.49 -16.20
N CYS A 62 -4.77 -8.76 -15.19
CA CYS A 62 -5.81 -7.83 -14.80
C CYS A 62 -5.25 -6.48 -14.32
N CYS A 63 -4.26 -6.48 -13.42
CA CYS A 63 -3.63 -5.26 -12.93
C CYS A 63 -2.98 -4.46 -14.06
N TYR A 64 -2.31 -5.13 -15.01
CA TYR A 64 -1.72 -4.50 -16.18
C TYR A 64 -2.76 -3.81 -17.07
N GLU A 65 -3.91 -4.44 -17.30
CA GLU A 65 -4.98 -3.83 -18.10
C GLU A 65 -5.66 -2.66 -17.36
N ILE A 66 -5.77 -2.74 -16.03
CA ILE A 66 -6.37 -1.68 -15.21
C ILE A 66 -5.54 -0.41 -15.18
N GLN A 67 -4.21 -0.49 -15.29
CA GLN A 67 -3.36 0.72 -15.42
C GLN A 67 -3.75 1.60 -16.61
N LYS A 68 -4.44 1.04 -17.61
CA LYS A 68 -4.93 1.78 -18.78
C LYS A 68 -6.26 2.47 -18.51
N MET A 69 -6.92 2.16 -17.38
CA MET A 69 -8.16 2.78 -16.95
C MET A 69 -7.87 4.12 -16.30
N ILE A 70 -8.79 5.07 -16.45
CA ILE A 70 -8.59 6.45 -15.98
C ILE A 70 -9.18 6.65 -14.59
N THR A 71 -10.20 5.88 -14.25
CA THR A 71 -10.97 6.05 -13.02
C THR A 71 -11.21 4.70 -12.38
N CYS A 72 -10.93 4.57 -11.08
CA CYS A 72 -11.39 3.48 -10.23
C CYS A 72 -12.23 4.04 -9.08
N GLU A 73 -13.41 3.47 -8.85
CA GLU A 73 -14.35 3.88 -7.80
C GLU A 73 -14.67 2.68 -6.90
N GLU A 74 -14.81 2.94 -5.60
CA GLU A 74 -15.35 1.96 -4.67
C GLU A 74 -16.86 1.86 -4.86
N ILE A 75 -17.36 0.63 -4.95
CA ILE A 75 -18.79 0.33 -5.11
C ILE A 75 -19.33 -0.33 -3.84
N ASP A 76 -20.59 -0.06 -3.51
CA ASP A 76 -21.23 -0.66 -2.34
C ASP A 76 -21.24 -2.20 -2.50
N SER A 77 -20.42 -2.87 -1.69
CA SER A 77 -20.15 -4.31 -1.68
C SER A 77 -21.43 -5.11 -1.36
N SER A 78 -22.28 -5.36 -2.35
CA SER A 78 -23.35 -6.37 -2.25
C SER A 78 -23.04 -7.66 -3.03
N GLU A 79 -22.09 -7.61 -3.96
CA GLU A 79 -21.85 -8.70 -4.93
C GLU A 79 -20.37 -8.85 -5.26
N GLU A 80 -19.62 -9.60 -4.44
CA GLU A 80 -18.30 -10.22 -4.76
C GLU A 80 -17.12 -9.29 -5.10
N TYR A 81 -17.37 -8.04 -5.47
CA TYR A 81 -16.43 -7.02 -5.93
C TYR A 81 -16.68 -5.71 -5.18
N ASP A 82 -15.60 -4.99 -4.91
CA ASP A 82 -15.59 -3.78 -4.08
C ASP A 82 -15.20 -2.53 -4.89
N TYR A 83 -14.60 -2.71 -6.07
CA TYR A 83 -14.12 -1.62 -6.92
C TYR A 83 -14.53 -1.83 -8.38
N ILE A 84 -14.78 -0.72 -9.07
CA ILE A 84 -14.97 -0.67 -10.51
C ILE A 84 -13.97 0.31 -11.14
N CYS A 85 -13.18 -0.18 -12.09
CA CYS A 85 -12.24 0.60 -12.87
C CYS A 85 -12.71 0.71 -14.32
N TYR A 86 -12.76 1.90 -14.88
CA TYR A 86 -13.30 2.12 -16.22
C TYR A 86 -12.63 3.28 -16.96
N ASN A 87 -12.79 3.26 -18.27
CA ASN A 87 -12.43 4.37 -19.14
C ASN A 87 -13.71 4.90 -19.82
N LEU A 88 -14.02 6.19 -19.59
CA LEU A 88 -15.21 6.86 -20.11
C LEU A 88 -15.32 6.80 -21.65
N LYS A 89 -14.22 6.59 -22.37
CA LYS A 89 -14.20 6.54 -23.83
C LYS A 89 -14.49 5.17 -24.44
N GLU A 90 -14.17 4.09 -23.72
CA GLU A 90 -14.19 2.73 -24.29
C GLU A 90 -15.36 1.88 -23.80
N GLY A 91 -16.09 2.32 -22.78
CA GLY A 91 -17.24 1.59 -22.22
C GLY A 91 -16.89 0.30 -21.47
N ASN A 92 -15.63 -0.13 -21.56
CA ASN A 92 -15.02 -1.24 -20.84
C ASN A 92 -14.94 -0.96 -19.34
N LYS A 93 -15.32 -1.96 -18.53
CA LYS A 93 -15.26 -1.90 -17.07
C LYS A 93 -14.57 -3.13 -16.50
N TYR A 94 -13.75 -2.90 -15.49
CA TYR A 94 -13.07 -3.92 -14.71
C TYR A 94 -13.62 -3.88 -13.29
N TYR A 95 -13.98 -5.03 -12.76
CA TYR A 95 -14.46 -5.19 -11.39
C TYR A 95 -13.38 -5.92 -10.59
N LEU A 96 -13.04 -5.36 -9.44
CA LEU A 96 -12.04 -5.92 -8.52
C LEU A 96 -12.63 -6.09 -7.15
N ASN A 97 -12.25 -7.17 -6.48
CA ASN A 97 -12.39 -7.20 -5.03
C ASN A 97 -11.21 -6.50 -4.36
N SER A 98 -11.36 -6.19 -3.08
CA SER A 98 -10.36 -5.51 -2.25
C SER A 98 -9.01 -6.22 -2.28
N LYS A 99 -9.00 -7.55 -2.45
CA LYS A 99 -7.76 -8.33 -2.51
C LYS A 99 -7.00 -8.10 -3.81
N ALA A 100 -7.70 -8.11 -4.93
CA ALA A 100 -7.10 -7.82 -6.23
C ALA A 100 -6.65 -6.35 -6.31
N PHE A 101 -7.46 -5.41 -5.82
CA PHE A 101 -7.08 -3.99 -5.77
C PHE A 101 -5.80 -3.76 -4.95
N ASN A 102 -5.74 -4.31 -3.73
CA ASN A 102 -4.55 -4.20 -2.89
C ASN A 102 -3.33 -4.94 -3.48
N TYR A 103 -3.54 -6.04 -4.21
CA TYR A 103 -2.46 -6.71 -4.92
C TYR A 103 -1.87 -5.80 -6.00
N CYS A 104 -2.70 -5.16 -6.82
CA CYS A 104 -2.22 -4.24 -7.84
C CYS A 104 -1.42 -3.08 -7.23
N ILE A 105 -1.89 -2.47 -6.13
CA ILE A 105 -1.14 -1.41 -5.42
C ILE A 105 0.19 -1.94 -4.89
N LYS A 106 0.19 -3.12 -4.27
CA LYS A 106 1.39 -3.71 -3.66
C LYS A 106 2.49 -4.01 -4.68
N GLU A 107 2.10 -4.46 -5.87
CA GLU A 107 3.02 -4.73 -6.97
C GLU A 107 3.32 -3.46 -7.81
N GLU A 108 3.02 -2.28 -7.25
CA GLU A 108 3.33 -0.97 -7.83
C GLU A 108 2.63 -0.68 -9.17
N TYR A 109 1.47 -1.31 -9.41
CA TYR A 109 0.64 -0.93 -10.55
C TYR A 109 -0.05 0.43 -10.27
N ASP A 110 -0.07 1.31 -11.27
CA ASP A 110 -0.74 2.63 -11.19
C ASP A 110 -2.27 2.48 -11.20
N VAL A 111 -2.82 2.16 -10.03
CA VAL A 111 -4.26 1.96 -9.81
C VAL A 111 -4.72 2.94 -8.75
N ALA A 112 -5.13 4.13 -9.18
CA ALA A 112 -5.62 5.18 -8.29
C ALA A 112 -7.15 5.08 -8.12
N ALA A 113 -7.61 4.88 -6.88
CA ALA A 113 -9.02 5.08 -6.52
C ALA A 113 -9.28 6.58 -6.30
N ASN A 114 -10.36 7.09 -6.89
CA ASN A 114 -10.86 8.46 -6.69
C ASN A 114 -12.09 8.48 -5.79
#